data_AF-A0A7V9N991-F1
#
_entry.id   AF-A0A7V9N991-F1
#
_cell.length_a   1.000
_cell.length_b   1.000
_cell.length_c   1.000
_cell.angle_alpha   90.00
_cell.angle_beta   90.00
_cell.angle_gamma   90.00
#
_symmetry.space_group_name_H-M   'P 1'
#
loop_
_entity.id
_entity.type
_entity.pdbx_description
1 polymer ?
#
loop_
_entity_poly.entity_id
_entity_poly.type
_entity_poly.pdbx_seq_one_letter_code
_entity_poly.pdbx_strand_id
1 'polypeptide(L)'
;MPSTLKDVPGFQPHGGALELRMAGDEERAALLATAADLPKIEAKARRVLSDLELLAVGAVSPNRGFMKEADYKSVVDEMRLSSGIPWSLPITLSATKEEVDGLKKGKEAAIVHEGRPVAIVEVEDIYEYDVKHEAEKTYRTTDENHPGVAYLYSQAPFYIGGEATVLENVFGHEFSDHRLTPMQLRTKIAQRGWTTVVAFQTRNPIHRAHEYLTKCALEIVDGLVIHPLVGGTKGDDIPAETRMKCYEVLMENYYPRERVELSVFPAAMRYAGPREAIWHALLRKNYGMTHFIVGRDHAGVGDYYGTY
;
A
#
# COMPACT_ATOMS: atom_id res chain seq x y z
N MET A 1 17.75 -7.15 -7.95
CA MET A 1 18.04 -5.75 -7.60
C MET A 1 16.78 -4.92 -7.68
N PRO A 2 16.65 -3.95 -6.77
CA PRO A 2 15.69 -2.87 -6.98
C PRO A 2 15.81 -2.31 -8.39
N SER A 3 14.68 -2.05 -9.02
CA SER A 3 14.63 -1.70 -10.44
C SER A 3 13.59 -0.62 -10.71
N THR A 4 13.92 0.24 -11.67
CA THR A 4 13.04 1.30 -12.14
C THR A 4 12.55 0.94 -13.54
N LEU A 5 11.26 0.65 -13.67
CA LEU A 5 10.64 0.21 -14.92
C LEU A 5 9.82 1.36 -15.52
N LYS A 6 10.38 2.01 -16.55
CA LYS A 6 9.70 3.10 -17.29
C LYS A 6 8.77 2.56 -18.37
N ASP A 7 9.22 1.53 -19.08
CA ASP A 7 8.48 0.90 -20.17
C ASP A 7 7.63 -0.24 -19.60
N VAL A 8 6.40 0.08 -19.22
CA VAL A 8 5.43 -0.89 -18.68
C VAL A 8 4.14 -0.86 -19.51
N PRO A 9 3.36 -1.96 -19.57
CA PRO A 9 2.11 -1.97 -20.32
C PRO A 9 1.08 -0.98 -19.79
N GLY A 10 0.30 -0.39 -20.69
CA GLY A 10 -0.74 0.60 -20.39
C GLY A 10 -0.21 2.02 -20.25
N PHE A 11 -0.97 2.89 -19.58
CA PHE A 11 -0.55 4.27 -19.34
C PHE A 11 0.54 4.35 -18.26
N GLN A 12 1.24 5.49 -18.24
CA GLN A 12 2.41 5.71 -17.39
C GLN A 12 2.11 5.54 -15.88
N PRO A 13 2.95 4.81 -15.12
CA PRO A 13 2.85 4.74 -13.67
C PRO A 13 2.85 6.11 -12.99
N HIS A 14 2.37 6.15 -11.74
CA HIS A 14 2.45 7.37 -10.94
C HIS A 14 3.91 7.73 -10.66
N GLY A 15 4.27 8.99 -10.87
CA GLY A 15 5.67 9.45 -10.82
C GLY A 15 6.55 9.00 -11.98
N GLY A 16 6.01 8.25 -12.94
CA GLY A 16 6.63 8.04 -14.25
C GLY A 16 7.24 6.66 -14.50
N ALA A 17 7.42 5.84 -13.47
CA ALA A 17 7.97 4.49 -13.52
C ALA A 17 7.42 3.63 -12.38
N LEU A 18 7.54 2.31 -12.50
CA LEU A 18 7.40 1.41 -11.35
C LEU A 18 8.77 1.27 -10.67
N GLU A 19 8.83 1.60 -9.39
CA GLU A 19 10.01 1.47 -8.53
C GLU A 19 9.90 0.19 -7.70
N LEU A 20 10.42 -0.91 -8.22
CA LEU A 20 10.39 -2.21 -7.55
C LEU A 20 11.55 -2.28 -6.56
N ARG A 21 11.26 -2.61 -5.31
CA ARG A 21 12.26 -2.64 -4.23
C ARG A 21 12.62 -4.04 -3.74
N MET A 22 12.12 -5.10 -4.39
CA MET A 22 12.49 -6.48 -4.08
C MET A 22 13.95 -6.75 -4.44
N ALA A 23 14.68 -7.41 -3.54
CA ALA A 23 16.01 -7.96 -3.84
C ALA A 23 15.91 -9.02 -4.95
N GLY A 24 16.94 -9.09 -5.78
CA GLY A 24 17.04 -10.15 -6.80
C GLY A 24 17.38 -11.50 -6.17
N ASP A 25 16.98 -12.59 -6.80
CA ASP A 25 17.22 -13.94 -6.28
C ASP A 25 18.71 -14.24 -6.07
N GLU A 26 19.58 -13.74 -6.95
CA GLU A 26 21.03 -13.99 -6.91
C GLU A 26 21.74 -13.31 -5.73
N GLU A 27 21.28 -12.13 -5.30
CA GLU A 27 21.91 -11.33 -4.24
C GLU A 27 21.25 -11.52 -2.87
N ARG A 28 20.03 -12.07 -2.85
CA ARG A 28 19.21 -12.19 -1.64
C ARG A 28 19.93 -12.92 -0.50
N ALA A 29 20.64 -14.01 -0.82
CA ALA A 29 21.39 -14.77 0.18
C ALA A 29 22.53 -13.95 0.80
N ALA A 30 23.25 -13.17 0.00
CA ALA A 30 24.30 -12.29 0.49
C ALA A 30 23.73 -11.16 1.35
N LEU A 31 22.64 -10.53 0.92
CA LEU A 31 21.97 -9.47 1.68
C LEU A 31 21.42 -9.99 3.02
N LEU A 32 20.86 -11.20 3.06
CA LEU A 32 20.43 -11.83 4.32
C LEU A 32 21.58 -12.08 5.28
N ALA A 33 22.74 -12.50 4.77
CA ALA A 33 23.94 -12.67 5.59
C ALA A 33 24.43 -11.32 6.15
N THR A 34 24.50 -10.28 5.31
CA THR A 34 24.85 -8.92 5.75
C THR A 34 23.85 -8.38 6.78
N ALA A 35 22.56 -8.56 6.56
CA ALA A 35 21.50 -8.05 7.43
C ALA A 35 21.54 -8.65 8.86
N ALA A 36 22.18 -9.81 9.05
CA ALA A 36 22.31 -10.43 10.37
C ALA A 36 23.14 -9.56 11.34
N ASP A 37 24.15 -8.84 10.82
CA ASP A 37 25.12 -8.04 11.57
C ASP A 37 24.77 -6.53 11.60
N LEU A 38 23.76 -6.11 10.84
CA LEU A 38 23.32 -4.71 10.83
C LEU A 38 22.57 -4.33 12.12
N PRO A 39 22.57 -3.04 12.50
CA PRO A 39 21.60 -2.51 13.45
C PRO A 39 20.17 -2.87 13.03
N LYS A 40 19.30 -3.16 13.99
CA LYS A 40 17.97 -3.73 13.75
C LYS A 40 16.87 -2.77 14.13
N ILE A 41 15.82 -2.73 13.31
CA ILE A 41 14.56 -2.04 13.57
C ILE A 41 13.45 -3.10 13.48
N GLU A 42 12.66 -3.28 14.54
CA GLU A 42 11.62 -4.31 14.56
C GLU A 42 10.32 -3.83 13.90
N ALA A 43 9.93 -4.47 12.79
CA ALA A 43 8.63 -4.31 12.15
C ALA A 43 7.55 -5.13 12.88
N LYS A 44 7.01 -4.56 13.96
CA LYS A 44 5.95 -5.20 14.77
C LYS A 44 4.58 -5.18 14.11
N ALA A 45 4.27 -4.11 13.37
CA ALA A 45 2.94 -3.90 12.85
C ALA A 45 2.76 -4.48 11.44
N ARG A 46 1.62 -5.14 11.21
CA ARG A 46 1.22 -5.63 9.88
C ARG A 46 1.24 -4.52 8.81
N ARG A 47 0.95 -3.26 9.18
CA ARG A 47 1.00 -2.11 8.26
C ARG A 47 2.39 -1.93 7.64
N VAL A 48 3.46 -2.00 8.43
CA VAL A 48 4.84 -1.86 7.93
C VAL A 48 5.19 -2.99 6.97
N LEU A 49 4.81 -4.23 7.28
CA LEU A 49 5.02 -5.38 6.42
C LEU A 49 4.23 -5.28 5.10
N SER A 50 2.99 -4.79 5.16
CA SER A 50 2.20 -4.49 3.96
C SER A 50 2.83 -3.37 3.13
N ASP A 51 3.36 -2.32 3.75
CA ASP A 51 4.04 -1.24 3.04
C ASP A 51 5.36 -1.74 2.39
N LEU A 52 6.11 -2.62 3.06
CA LEU A 52 7.26 -3.32 2.46
C LEU A 52 6.83 -4.17 1.25
N GLU A 53 5.74 -4.91 1.34
CA GLU A 53 5.21 -5.67 0.20
C GLU A 53 4.86 -4.74 -0.98
N LEU A 54 4.19 -3.61 -0.70
CA LEU A 54 3.85 -2.63 -1.73
C LEU A 54 5.10 -1.99 -2.36
N LEU A 55 6.15 -1.72 -1.57
CA LEU A 55 7.45 -1.25 -2.06
C LEU A 55 8.12 -2.33 -2.93
N ALA A 56 8.10 -3.59 -2.50
CA ALA A 56 8.75 -4.69 -3.21
C ALA A 56 8.27 -4.78 -4.67
N VAL A 57 6.97 -4.62 -4.89
CA VAL A 57 6.31 -4.78 -6.19
C VAL A 57 6.08 -3.47 -6.95
N GLY A 58 6.51 -2.33 -6.40
CA GLY A 58 6.33 -1.01 -7.01
C GLY A 58 4.90 -0.47 -6.97
N ALA A 59 4.04 -0.99 -6.09
CA ALA A 59 2.67 -0.52 -5.95
C ALA A 59 2.61 0.92 -5.43
N VAL A 60 3.57 1.35 -4.60
CA VAL A 60 3.65 2.69 -4.02
C VAL A 60 4.59 3.65 -4.77
N SER A 61 4.93 3.34 -6.03
CA SER A 61 5.71 4.23 -6.89
C SER A 61 5.11 5.66 -6.92
N PRO A 62 5.94 6.71 -6.86
CA PRO A 62 7.40 6.73 -7.03
C PRO A 62 8.23 6.51 -5.75
N ASN A 63 7.63 6.12 -4.63
CA ASN A 63 8.38 5.93 -3.38
C ASN A 63 9.33 4.73 -3.50
N ARG A 64 10.59 4.94 -3.10
CA ARG A 64 11.66 3.92 -3.12
C ARG A 64 11.96 3.33 -1.73
N GLY A 65 11.26 3.80 -0.70
CA GLY A 65 11.40 3.36 0.67
C GLY A 65 10.47 4.14 1.59
N PHE A 66 10.87 4.26 2.86
CA PHE A 66 10.13 5.03 3.86
C PHE A 66 10.45 6.52 3.73
N MET A 67 9.45 7.36 3.98
CA MET A 67 9.56 8.79 3.72
C MET A 67 10.65 9.45 4.55
N LYS A 68 11.45 10.28 3.88
CA LYS A 68 12.32 11.28 4.52
C LYS A 68 11.49 12.39 5.15
N GLU A 69 12.12 13.17 6.03
CA GLU A 69 11.42 14.22 6.79
C GLU A 69 10.71 15.23 5.88
N ALA A 70 11.36 15.63 4.77
CA ALA A 70 10.79 16.59 3.82
C ALA A 70 9.54 16.05 3.09
N ASP A 71 9.58 14.80 2.63
CA ASP A 71 8.42 14.16 1.98
C ASP A 71 7.31 13.91 2.98
N TYR A 72 7.64 13.44 4.19
CA TYR A 72 6.69 13.23 5.27
C TYR A 72 5.92 14.52 5.60
N LYS A 73 6.62 15.62 5.89
CA LYS A 73 6.00 16.91 6.23
C LYS A 73 5.11 17.41 5.08
N SER A 74 5.62 17.39 3.85
CA SER A 74 4.86 17.80 2.67
C SER A 74 3.60 16.95 2.43
N VAL A 75 3.65 15.65 2.68
CA VAL A 75 2.50 14.76 2.53
C VAL A 75 1.44 15.03 3.61
N VAL A 76 1.88 15.21 4.86
CA VAL A 76 0.98 15.54 5.97
C VAL A 76 0.30 16.88 5.72
N ASP A 77 1.04 17.92 5.35
CA ASP A 77 0.50 19.27 5.22
C ASP A 77 -0.20 19.55 3.88
N GLU A 78 0.39 19.09 2.77
CA GLU A 78 0.02 19.52 1.40
C GLU A 78 -0.50 18.38 0.52
N MET A 79 -0.52 17.13 1.00
CA MET A 79 -0.87 15.93 0.21
C MET A 79 -0.04 15.81 -1.09
N ARG A 80 1.25 16.17 -0.99
CA ARG A 80 2.22 16.07 -2.07
C ARG A 80 3.56 15.60 -1.51
N LEU A 81 4.31 14.83 -2.30
CA LEU A 81 5.74 14.66 -2.06
C LEU A 81 6.45 16.01 -2.15
N SER A 82 7.65 16.13 -1.58
CA SER A 82 8.48 17.35 -1.66
C SER A 82 8.84 17.73 -3.12
N SER A 83 8.79 16.77 -4.03
CA SER A 83 8.90 16.96 -5.49
C SER A 83 7.68 17.62 -6.14
N GLY A 84 6.59 17.82 -5.40
CA GLY A 84 5.32 18.35 -5.88
C GLY A 84 4.35 17.29 -6.43
N ILE A 85 4.78 16.03 -6.56
CA ILE A 85 3.94 14.92 -7.04
C ILE A 85 2.79 14.67 -6.04
N PRO A 86 1.51 14.59 -6.46
CA PRO A 86 0.39 14.27 -5.56
C PRO A 86 0.60 12.97 -4.80
N TRP A 87 0.42 13.01 -3.47
CA TRP A 87 0.54 11.86 -2.59
C TRP A 87 -0.10 12.16 -1.22
N SER A 88 -1.14 11.44 -0.83
CA SER A 88 -2.04 11.88 0.26
C SER A 88 -1.80 11.23 1.62
N LEU A 89 -0.97 10.19 1.73
CA LEU A 89 -0.78 9.45 2.98
C LEU A 89 0.68 9.06 3.22
N PRO A 90 1.22 9.24 4.44
CA PRO A 90 2.58 8.84 4.75
C PRO A 90 2.85 7.33 4.63
N ILE A 91 4.08 6.99 4.24
CA ILE A 91 4.66 5.65 4.36
C ILE A 91 5.87 5.77 5.28
N THR A 92 5.72 5.32 6.53
CA THR A 92 6.67 5.59 7.60
C THR A 92 7.11 4.32 8.31
N LEU A 93 8.34 4.34 8.83
CA LEU A 93 8.92 3.30 9.67
C LEU A 93 9.29 3.94 11.01
N SER A 94 8.57 3.58 12.08
CA SER A 94 8.90 4.08 13.41
C SER A 94 9.99 3.26 14.09
N ALA A 95 10.87 3.91 14.84
CA ALA A 95 11.90 3.29 15.65
C ALA A 95 11.90 3.85 17.09
N THR A 96 12.21 3.00 18.06
CA THR A 96 12.41 3.42 19.45
C THR A 96 13.73 4.16 19.62
N LYS A 97 13.92 4.79 20.78
CA LYS A 97 15.18 5.46 21.09
C LYS A 97 16.36 4.48 21.10
N GLU A 98 16.15 3.29 21.67
CA GLU A 98 17.15 2.23 21.76
C GLU A 98 17.55 1.71 20.37
N GLU A 99 16.59 1.59 19.46
CA GLU A 99 16.88 1.23 18.06
C GLU A 99 17.70 2.34 17.39
N VAL A 100 17.27 3.61 17.55
CA VAL A 100 17.92 4.80 16.97
C VAL A 100 19.37 4.96 17.44
N ASP A 101 19.69 4.65 18.70
CA ASP A 101 21.06 4.77 19.24
C ASP A 101 22.09 3.93 18.46
N GLY A 102 21.65 2.84 17.82
CA GLY A 102 22.46 2.00 16.96
C GLY A 102 22.53 2.45 15.49
N LEU A 103 21.65 3.36 15.08
CA LEU A 103 21.54 3.82 13.69
C LEU A 103 22.50 4.97 13.38
N LYS A 104 22.92 5.06 12.12
CA LYS A 104 23.73 6.18 11.62
C LYS A 104 23.25 6.57 10.24
N LYS A 105 23.06 7.87 10.00
CA LYS A 105 22.77 8.40 8.66
C LYS A 105 23.88 7.97 7.66
N GLY A 106 23.47 7.60 6.45
CA GLY A 106 24.34 7.07 5.40
C GLY A 106 24.84 5.64 5.64
N LYS A 107 24.20 4.89 6.55
CA LYS A 107 24.46 3.47 6.82
C LYS A 107 23.18 2.66 6.69
N GLU A 108 23.36 1.36 6.51
CA GLU A 108 22.26 0.41 6.40
C GLU A 108 21.80 -0.09 7.77
N ALA A 109 20.51 -0.38 7.88
CA ALA A 109 19.91 -1.09 9.00
C ALA A 109 18.98 -2.20 8.48
N ALA A 110 18.93 -3.31 9.22
CA ALA A 110 18.00 -4.39 8.93
C ALA A 110 16.63 -4.08 9.55
N ILE A 111 15.58 -4.21 8.74
CA ILE A 111 14.21 -4.28 9.22
C ILE A 111 13.89 -5.74 9.49
N VAL A 112 13.53 -6.05 10.72
CA VAL A 112 13.37 -7.41 11.23
C VAL A 112 11.92 -7.66 11.60
N HIS A 113 11.44 -8.86 11.35
CA HIS A 113 10.13 -9.32 11.81
C HIS A 113 10.29 -10.70 12.43
N GLU A 114 9.89 -10.85 13.70
CA GLU A 114 9.99 -12.11 14.43
C GLU A 114 11.42 -12.70 14.42
N GLY A 115 12.41 -11.81 14.54
CA GLY A 115 13.83 -12.17 14.56
C GLY A 115 14.45 -12.47 13.18
N ARG A 116 13.68 -12.38 12.08
CA ARG A 116 14.19 -12.59 10.72
C ARG A 116 14.31 -11.27 9.94
N PRO A 117 15.44 -10.98 9.26
CA PRO A 117 15.53 -9.82 8.38
C PRO A 117 14.57 -9.94 7.19
N VAL A 118 13.67 -8.96 7.04
CA VAL A 118 12.69 -8.90 5.95
C VAL A 118 12.97 -7.80 4.95
N ALA A 119 13.76 -6.79 5.34
CA ALA A 119 14.25 -5.74 4.45
C ALA A 119 15.53 -5.09 5.00
N ILE A 120 16.23 -4.33 4.17
CA ILE A 120 17.31 -3.42 4.55
C ILE A 120 16.85 -2.00 4.20
N VAL A 121 17.13 -1.04 5.08
CA VAL A 121 16.91 0.39 4.81
C VAL A 121 18.26 1.11 4.82
N GLU A 122 18.52 1.91 3.80
CA GLU A 122 19.60 2.89 3.82
C GLU A 122 19.11 4.11 4.59
N VAL A 123 19.65 4.35 5.78
CA VAL A 123 19.16 5.41 6.68
C VAL A 123 19.60 6.77 6.16
N GLU A 124 18.69 7.52 5.56
CA GLU A 124 18.94 8.88 5.09
C GLU A 124 18.53 9.91 6.14
N ASP A 125 17.40 9.68 6.82
CA ASP A 125 16.87 10.54 7.86
C ASP A 125 16.45 9.75 9.11
N ILE A 126 16.65 10.41 10.26
CA ILE A 126 16.15 10.00 11.57
C ILE A 126 15.58 11.28 12.18
N TYR A 127 14.28 11.30 12.45
CA TYR A 127 13.60 12.52 12.87
C TYR A 127 12.42 12.22 13.79
N GLU A 128 12.13 13.17 14.69
CA GLU A 128 10.89 13.18 15.47
C GLU A 128 9.76 13.78 14.65
N TYR A 129 8.53 13.43 14.99
CA TYR A 129 7.34 13.94 14.33
C TYR A 129 6.28 14.34 15.35
N ASP A 130 5.45 15.32 14.98
CA ASP A 130 4.31 15.71 15.81
C ASP A 130 3.15 14.76 15.52
N VAL A 131 3.01 13.77 16.40
CA VAL A 131 1.99 12.74 16.32
C VAL A 131 0.56 13.31 16.32
N LYS A 132 0.32 14.44 17.01
CA LYS A 132 -1.00 15.07 17.05
C LYS A 132 -1.27 15.85 15.78
N HIS A 133 -0.29 16.58 15.28
CA HIS A 133 -0.39 17.28 14.00
C HIS A 133 -0.68 16.30 12.85
N GLU A 134 0.02 15.17 12.80
CA GLU A 134 -0.28 14.14 11.81
C GLU A 134 -1.69 13.56 11.98
N ALA A 135 -2.13 13.33 13.22
CA ALA A 135 -3.48 12.83 13.48
C ALA A 135 -4.56 13.80 12.96
N GLU A 136 -4.45 15.08 13.31
CA GLU A 136 -5.36 16.15 12.87
C GLU A 136 -5.37 16.29 11.35
N LYS A 137 -4.20 16.31 10.71
CA LYS A 137 -4.09 16.51 9.27
C LYS A 137 -4.53 15.30 8.47
N THR A 138 -4.18 14.10 8.91
CA THR A 138 -4.40 12.85 8.18
C THR A 138 -5.79 12.28 8.42
N TYR A 139 -6.24 12.25 9.68
CA TYR A 139 -7.49 11.61 10.08
C TYR A 139 -8.60 12.62 10.44
N ARG A 140 -8.31 13.93 10.45
CA ARG A 140 -9.25 15.00 10.85
C ARG A 140 -9.77 14.87 12.29
N THR A 141 -9.06 14.11 13.11
CA THR A 141 -9.39 13.88 14.51
C THR A 141 -8.13 13.44 15.25
N THR A 142 -8.09 13.71 16.55
CA THR A 142 -7.07 13.19 17.48
C THR A 142 -7.64 12.14 18.43
N ASP A 143 -8.87 11.67 18.18
CA ASP A 143 -9.56 10.69 19.01
C ASP A 143 -8.92 9.30 18.89
N GLU A 144 -8.46 8.76 20.00
CA GLU A 144 -7.80 7.45 20.09
C GLU A 144 -8.75 6.29 19.74
N ASN A 145 -10.06 6.51 19.74
CA ASN A 145 -11.02 5.50 19.26
C ASN A 145 -11.00 5.35 17.73
N HIS A 146 -10.46 6.34 17.00
CA HIS A 146 -10.24 6.21 15.56
C HIS A 146 -9.09 5.22 15.30
N PRO A 147 -9.29 4.11 14.58
CA PRO A 147 -8.29 3.04 14.44
C PRO A 147 -6.98 3.50 13.80
N GLY A 148 -7.05 4.47 12.87
CA GLY A 148 -5.87 5.10 12.28
C GLY A 148 -5.08 5.97 13.27
N VAL A 149 -5.75 6.63 14.21
CA VAL A 149 -5.12 7.47 15.24
C VAL A 149 -4.54 6.58 16.32
N ALA A 150 -5.27 5.55 16.76
CA ALA A 150 -4.77 4.53 17.68
C ALA A 150 -3.46 3.90 17.19
N TYR A 151 -3.42 3.52 15.90
CA TYR A 151 -2.20 3.00 15.27
C TYR A 151 -1.07 4.02 15.30
N LEU A 152 -1.36 5.29 14.95
CA LEU A 152 -0.37 6.35 14.91
C LEU A 152 0.23 6.60 16.31
N TYR A 153 -0.62 6.62 17.34
CA TYR A 153 -0.18 6.83 18.73
C TYR A 153 0.55 5.62 19.31
N SER A 154 0.35 4.43 18.74
CA SER A 154 1.11 3.24 19.14
C SER A 154 2.50 3.18 18.51
N GLN A 155 2.84 4.06 17.57
CA GLN A 155 4.15 4.09 16.93
C GLN A 155 5.22 4.60 17.89
N ALA A 156 6.47 4.24 17.60
CA ALA A 156 7.63 4.78 18.30
C ALA A 156 7.88 6.27 17.92
N PRO A 157 8.63 7.03 18.73
CA PRO A 157 8.72 8.50 18.60
C PRO A 157 9.59 9.01 17.44
N PHE A 158 10.41 8.14 16.83
CA PHE A 158 11.26 8.51 15.70
C PHE A 158 10.78 7.86 14.42
N TYR A 159 10.83 8.57 13.31
CA TYR A 159 10.73 7.99 11.98
C TYR A 159 12.10 7.85 11.33
N ILE A 160 12.26 6.74 10.61
CA ILE A 160 13.44 6.40 9.81
C ILE A 160 13.04 6.55 8.35
N GLY A 161 13.68 7.51 7.68
CA GLY A 161 13.48 7.79 6.27
C GLY A 161 14.65 7.29 5.44
N GLY A 162 14.35 6.71 4.28
CA GLY A 162 15.38 6.23 3.37
C GLY A 162 14.91 5.13 2.43
N GLU A 163 15.77 4.78 1.48
CA GLU A 163 15.48 3.73 0.51
C GLU A 163 15.44 2.35 1.16
N ALA A 164 14.48 1.53 0.74
CA ALA A 164 14.35 0.16 1.23
C ALA A 164 14.69 -0.85 0.13
N THR A 165 15.28 -1.97 0.53
CA THR A 165 15.46 -3.18 -0.27
C THR A 165 14.79 -4.33 0.47
N VAL A 166 13.73 -4.89 -0.12
CA VAL A 166 12.89 -5.92 0.50
C VAL A 166 13.51 -7.29 0.24
N LEU A 167 13.74 -8.04 1.30
CA LEU A 167 14.33 -9.38 1.25
C LEU A 167 13.26 -10.47 1.30
N GLU A 168 12.13 -10.24 1.95
CA GLU A 168 11.06 -11.22 2.08
C GLU A 168 9.69 -10.55 2.06
N ASN A 169 8.78 -11.06 1.23
CA ASN A 169 7.37 -10.74 1.32
C ASN A 169 6.69 -11.72 2.29
N VAL A 170 6.58 -11.32 3.56
CA VAL A 170 6.07 -12.14 4.66
C VAL A 170 4.67 -12.72 4.37
N PHE A 171 3.79 -11.92 3.76
CA PHE A 171 2.39 -12.30 3.48
C PHE A 171 2.15 -12.70 2.03
N GLY A 172 3.21 -12.89 1.23
CA GLY A 172 3.09 -13.22 -0.19
C GLY A 172 2.38 -14.55 -0.47
N HIS A 173 2.33 -15.44 0.51
CA HIS A 173 1.62 -16.72 0.43
C HIS A 173 0.09 -16.58 0.60
N GLU A 174 -0.40 -15.51 1.24
CA GLU A 174 -1.84 -15.30 1.45
C GLU A 174 -2.53 -14.94 0.12
N PHE A 175 -3.50 -15.74 -0.31
CA PHE A 175 -4.26 -15.51 -1.55
C PHE A 175 -3.38 -15.41 -2.80
N SER A 176 -2.29 -16.20 -2.86
CA SER A 176 -1.29 -16.16 -3.93
C SER A 176 -1.89 -16.21 -5.33
N ASP A 177 -2.94 -17.01 -5.54
CA ASP A 177 -3.60 -17.19 -6.84
C ASP A 177 -4.27 -15.92 -7.35
N HIS A 178 -4.62 -15.01 -6.44
CA HIS A 178 -5.25 -13.72 -6.75
C HIS A 178 -4.30 -12.55 -6.47
N ARG A 179 -3.05 -12.77 -6.04
CA ARG A 179 -2.13 -11.70 -5.61
C ARG A 179 -1.23 -11.25 -6.75
N LEU A 180 -1.82 -10.62 -7.77
CA LEU A 180 -1.06 -10.11 -8.91
C LEU A 180 -0.27 -8.86 -8.51
N THR A 181 1.00 -8.77 -8.91
CA THR A 181 1.81 -7.55 -8.81
C THR A 181 1.33 -6.49 -9.81
N PRO A 182 1.72 -5.20 -9.65
CA PRO A 182 1.46 -4.17 -10.64
C PRO A 182 1.88 -4.57 -12.07
N MET A 183 3.06 -5.16 -12.22
CA MET A 183 3.55 -5.61 -13.53
C MET A 183 2.70 -6.76 -14.10
N GLN A 184 2.38 -7.77 -13.28
CA GLN A 184 1.57 -8.90 -13.72
C GLN A 184 0.16 -8.46 -14.12
N LEU A 185 -0.46 -7.58 -13.34
CA LEU A 185 -1.81 -7.10 -13.63
C LEU A 185 -1.84 -6.21 -14.88
N ARG A 186 -0.86 -5.31 -15.06
CA ARG A 186 -0.68 -4.56 -16.32
C ARG A 186 -0.53 -5.47 -17.53
N THR A 187 0.28 -6.53 -17.40
CA THR A 187 0.49 -7.52 -18.46
C THR A 187 -0.82 -8.22 -18.81
N LYS A 188 -1.60 -8.64 -17.80
CA LYS A 188 -2.89 -9.30 -17.97
C LYS A 188 -3.93 -8.37 -18.63
N ILE A 189 -3.97 -7.11 -18.21
CA ILE A 189 -4.81 -6.05 -18.81
C ILE A 189 -4.46 -5.90 -20.30
N ALA A 190 -3.18 -5.79 -20.65
CA ALA A 190 -2.72 -5.64 -22.02
C ALA A 190 -3.00 -6.88 -22.89
N GLN A 191 -2.81 -8.08 -22.35
CA GLN A 191 -3.12 -9.35 -23.04
C GLN A 191 -4.59 -9.49 -23.38
N ARG A 192 -5.49 -8.92 -22.55
CA ARG A 192 -6.93 -8.86 -22.82
C ARG A 192 -7.32 -7.75 -23.80
N GLY A 193 -6.37 -6.94 -24.26
CA GLY A 193 -6.61 -5.80 -25.14
C GLY A 193 -7.40 -4.67 -24.48
N TRP A 194 -7.46 -4.62 -23.14
CA TRP A 194 -8.19 -3.57 -22.43
C TRP A 194 -7.38 -2.27 -22.43
N THR A 195 -7.99 -1.19 -22.91
CA THR A 195 -7.41 0.15 -22.92
C THR A 195 -7.92 1.00 -21.77
N THR A 196 -9.18 0.79 -21.39
CA THR A 196 -9.85 1.44 -20.26
C THR A 196 -10.22 0.38 -19.23
N VAL A 197 -9.68 0.54 -18.03
CA VAL A 197 -9.89 -0.37 -16.90
C VAL A 197 -10.29 0.41 -15.68
N VAL A 198 -11.38 -0.01 -15.04
CA VAL A 198 -11.86 0.57 -13.78
C VAL A 198 -11.51 -0.32 -12.60
N ALA A 199 -10.96 0.27 -11.54
CA ALA A 199 -10.76 -0.41 -10.27
C ALA A 199 -11.95 -0.23 -9.34
N PHE A 200 -12.37 -1.34 -8.71
CA PHE A 200 -13.30 -1.33 -7.59
C PHE A 200 -12.59 -1.81 -6.32
N GLN A 201 -12.25 -0.84 -5.44
CA GLN A 201 -11.74 -1.11 -4.10
C GLN A 201 -12.87 -1.60 -3.21
N THR A 202 -12.65 -2.67 -2.45
CA THR A 202 -13.58 -3.07 -1.39
C THR A 202 -12.87 -3.74 -0.22
N ARG A 203 -13.42 -3.59 0.97
CA ARG A 203 -13.08 -4.37 2.17
C ARG A 203 -14.25 -5.22 2.67
N ASN A 204 -15.38 -5.19 1.96
CA ASN A 204 -16.64 -5.84 2.33
C ASN A 204 -17.16 -6.71 1.17
N PRO A 205 -17.98 -7.74 1.44
CA PRO A 205 -18.70 -8.45 0.39
C PRO A 205 -19.46 -7.49 -0.53
N ILE A 206 -19.47 -7.79 -1.83
CA ILE A 206 -20.19 -7.00 -2.83
C ILE A 206 -21.68 -7.36 -2.74
N HIS A 207 -22.50 -6.40 -2.28
CA HIS A 207 -23.96 -6.49 -2.34
C HIS A 207 -24.50 -5.80 -3.59
N ARG A 208 -25.82 -5.84 -3.80
CA ARG A 208 -26.48 -5.39 -5.05
C ARG A 208 -26.15 -3.95 -5.45
N ALA A 209 -26.05 -3.02 -4.51
CA ALA A 209 -25.64 -1.65 -4.84
C ALA A 209 -24.19 -1.56 -5.37
N HIS A 210 -23.24 -2.32 -4.81
CA HIS A 210 -21.88 -2.39 -5.32
C HIS A 210 -21.85 -3.01 -6.72
N GLU A 211 -22.58 -4.12 -6.92
CA GLU A 211 -22.70 -4.77 -8.23
C GLU A 211 -23.34 -3.86 -9.28
N TYR A 212 -24.33 -3.05 -8.90
CA TYR A 212 -24.93 -2.07 -9.80
C TYR A 212 -23.88 -1.06 -10.27
N LEU A 213 -23.11 -0.48 -9.34
CA LEU A 213 -22.05 0.48 -9.67
C LEU A 213 -20.98 -0.11 -10.59
N THR A 214 -20.52 -1.33 -10.31
CA THR A 214 -19.51 -2.01 -11.12
C THR A 214 -20.03 -2.37 -12.51
N LYS A 215 -21.31 -2.78 -12.63
CA LYS A 215 -21.95 -3.04 -13.93
C LYS A 215 -22.16 -1.77 -14.73
N CYS A 216 -22.61 -0.67 -14.11
CA CYS A 216 -22.68 0.62 -14.80
C CYS A 216 -21.31 1.08 -15.30
N ALA A 217 -20.24 0.85 -14.54
CA ALA A 217 -18.89 1.18 -15.00
C ALA A 217 -18.47 0.31 -16.21
N LEU A 218 -18.82 -0.97 -16.23
CA LEU A 218 -18.58 -1.87 -17.37
C LEU A 218 -19.29 -1.46 -18.67
N GLU A 219 -20.29 -0.58 -18.63
CA GLU A 219 -20.89 -0.03 -19.85
C GLU A 219 -20.00 1.01 -20.55
N ILE A 220 -19.01 1.57 -19.85
CA ILE A 220 -18.17 2.68 -20.35
C ILE A 220 -16.66 2.40 -20.37
N VAL A 221 -16.20 1.25 -19.86
CA VAL A 221 -14.79 0.83 -19.90
C VAL A 221 -14.64 -0.59 -20.42
N ASP A 222 -13.47 -0.97 -20.92
CA ASP A 222 -13.22 -2.31 -21.47
C ASP A 222 -13.29 -3.41 -20.41
N GLY A 223 -12.72 -3.14 -19.23
CA GLY A 223 -12.66 -4.12 -18.14
C GLY A 223 -12.74 -3.54 -16.73
N LEU A 224 -13.10 -4.42 -15.79
CA LEU A 224 -13.19 -4.14 -14.37
C LEU A 224 -12.18 -4.98 -13.62
N VAL A 225 -11.46 -4.37 -12.68
CA VAL A 225 -10.71 -5.11 -11.66
C VAL A 225 -11.39 -4.93 -10.31
N ILE A 226 -11.95 -6.01 -9.79
CA ILE A 226 -12.38 -6.09 -8.39
C ILE A 226 -11.12 -6.31 -7.57
N HIS A 227 -10.75 -5.31 -6.77
CA HIS A 227 -9.43 -5.24 -6.15
C HIS A 227 -9.55 -5.19 -4.61
N PRO A 228 -10.00 -6.27 -3.95
CA PRO A 228 -10.29 -6.23 -2.52
C PRO A 228 -9.03 -6.07 -1.67
N LEU A 229 -9.14 -5.29 -0.60
CA LEU A 229 -8.07 -5.11 0.37
C LEU A 229 -7.97 -6.31 1.31
N VAL A 230 -6.75 -6.84 1.44
CA VAL A 230 -6.43 -8.01 2.27
C VAL A 230 -5.32 -7.75 3.31
N GLY A 231 -4.62 -6.61 3.23
CA GLY A 231 -3.75 -6.17 4.32
C GLY A 231 -4.58 -5.83 5.55
N GLY A 232 -4.00 -5.95 6.75
CA GLY A 232 -4.72 -5.95 8.03
C GLY A 232 -5.91 -4.97 8.12
N THR A 233 -7.05 -5.50 8.55
CA THR A 233 -8.29 -4.76 8.83
C THR A 233 -8.56 -4.72 10.33
N LYS A 234 -9.45 -3.82 10.77
CA LYS A 234 -9.93 -3.79 12.16
C LYS A 234 -10.65 -5.09 12.53
N GLY A 235 -10.68 -5.41 13.83
CA GLY A 235 -11.10 -6.72 14.34
C GLY A 235 -12.56 -7.11 14.11
N ASP A 236 -13.44 -6.14 13.84
CA ASP A 236 -14.87 -6.37 13.55
C ASP A 236 -15.18 -6.47 12.04
N ASP A 237 -14.17 -6.33 11.15
CA ASP A 237 -14.37 -6.55 9.71
C ASP A 237 -14.51 -8.05 9.39
N ILE A 238 -15.30 -8.39 8.36
CA ILE A 238 -15.49 -9.77 7.90
C ILE A 238 -14.12 -10.35 7.46
N PRO A 239 -13.75 -11.58 7.90
CA PRO A 239 -12.47 -12.19 7.55
C PRO A 239 -12.20 -12.22 6.05
N ALA A 240 -10.94 -12.01 5.66
CA ALA A 240 -10.55 -11.96 4.25
C ALA A 240 -10.90 -13.25 3.49
N GLU A 241 -10.74 -14.42 4.12
CA GLU A 241 -11.10 -15.71 3.52
C GLU A 241 -12.59 -15.78 3.16
N THR A 242 -13.47 -15.34 4.07
CA THR A 242 -14.92 -15.29 3.82
C THR A 242 -15.24 -14.32 2.69
N ARG A 243 -14.61 -13.14 2.68
CA ARG A 243 -14.82 -12.16 1.61
C ARG A 243 -14.37 -12.69 0.26
N MET A 244 -13.24 -13.38 0.19
CA MET A 244 -12.73 -13.99 -1.04
C MET A 244 -13.70 -15.02 -1.61
N LYS A 245 -14.25 -15.91 -0.77
CA LYS A 245 -15.30 -16.86 -1.19
C LYS A 245 -16.52 -16.15 -1.78
N CYS A 246 -16.95 -15.03 -1.19
CA CYS A 246 -18.04 -14.22 -1.75
C CYS A 246 -17.70 -13.65 -3.14
N TYR A 247 -16.47 -13.17 -3.34
CA TYR A 247 -16.05 -12.63 -4.63
C TYR A 247 -15.96 -13.74 -5.69
N GLU A 248 -15.43 -14.91 -5.36
CA GLU A 248 -15.35 -16.05 -6.28
C GLU A 248 -16.73 -16.50 -6.77
N VAL A 249 -17.72 -16.58 -5.87
CA VAL A 249 -19.11 -16.87 -6.24
C VAL A 249 -19.68 -15.81 -7.20
N LEU A 250 -19.36 -14.53 -6.99
CA LEU A 250 -19.78 -13.46 -7.89
C LEU A 250 -19.10 -13.55 -9.26
N MET A 251 -17.80 -13.86 -9.29
CA MET A 251 -17.05 -14.05 -10.53
C MET A 251 -17.57 -15.25 -11.33
N GLU A 252 -17.98 -16.31 -10.65
CA GLU A 252 -18.50 -17.52 -11.28
C GLU A 252 -19.89 -17.31 -11.89
N ASN A 253 -20.78 -16.62 -11.16
CA ASN A 253 -22.23 -16.65 -11.44
C ASN A 253 -22.82 -15.31 -11.90
N TYR A 254 -22.16 -14.16 -11.67
CA TYR A 254 -22.80 -12.84 -11.84
C TYR A 254 -22.03 -11.87 -12.75
N TYR A 255 -20.73 -12.08 -12.96
CA TYR A 255 -19.89 -11.24 -13.80
C TYR A 255 -19.46 -11.93 -15.11
N PRO A 256 -19.33 -11.17 -16.21
CA PRO A 256 -18.75 -11.68 -17.46
C PRO A 256 -17.26 -11.95 -17.29
N ARG A 257 -16.85 -13.23 -17.34
CA ARG A 257 -15.47 -13.67 -17.07
C ARG A 257 -14.40 -12.99 -17.94
N GLU A 258 -14.74 -12.69 -19.19
CA GLU A 258 -13.83 -12.05 -20.14
C GLU A 258 -13.64 -10.54 -19.91
N ARG A 259 -14.45 -9.92 -19.04
CA ARG A 259 -14.44 -8.46 -18.78
C ARG A 259 -14.15 -8.10 -17.33
N VAL A 260 -13.98 -9.08 -16.44
CA VAL A 260 -13.73 -8.83 -15.01
C VAL A 260 -12.54 -9.64 -14.54
N GLU A 261 -11.67 -9.00 -13.76
CA GLU A 261 -10.54 -9.62 -13.08
C GLU A 261 -10.70 -9.47 -11.56
N LEU A 262 -10.41 -10.54 -10.82
CA LEU A 262 -10.27 -10.52 -9.37
C LEU A 262 -8.78 -10.56 -9.03
N SER A 263 -8.30 -9.57 -8.28
CA SER A 263 -6.93 -9.54 -7.77
C SER A 263 -6.92 -8.91 -6.39
N VAL A 264 -6.18 -9.44 -5.41
CA VAL A 264 -6.12 -8.86 -4.06
C VAL A 264 -5.15 -7.69 -3.98
N PHE A 265 -5.46 -6.74 -3.09
CA PHE A 265 -4.67 -5.55 -2.80
C PHE A 265 -4.00 -5.68 -1.42
N PRO A 266 -2.65 -5.73 -1.34
CA PRO A 266 -1.95 -6.05 -0.08
C PRO A 266 -1.99 -4.98 1.00
N ALA A 267 -2.40 -3.76 0.68
CA ALA A 267 -2.26 -2.64 1.61
C ALA A 267 -3.04 -2.85 2.90
N ALA A 268 -2.48 -2.43 4.03
CA ALA A 268 -3.23 -2.32 5.27
C ALA A 268 -4.16 -1.10 5.25
N MET A 269 -5.37 -1.26 5.78
CA MET A 269 -6.34 -0.18 5.85
C MET A 269 -5.90 0.88 6.86
N ARG A 270 -5.96 2.15 6.47
CA ARG A 270 -5.62 3.31 7.33
C ARG A 270 -6.85 3.96 7.96
N TYR A 271 -8.02 3.75 7.35
CA TYR A 271 -9.29 4.41 7.69
C TYR A 271 -9.19 5.94 7.63
N ALA A 272 -8.44 6.47 6.66
CA ALA A 272 -8.18 7.92 6.52
C ALA A 272 -9.13 8.62 5.53
N GLY A 273 -10.32 8.03 5.29
CA GLY A 273 -11.41 8.64 4.52
C GLY A 273 -10.95 9.22 3.17
N PRO A 274 -11.22 10.51 2.88
CA PRO A 274 -10.87 11.13 1.60
C PRO A 274 -9.39 11.05 1.22
N ARG A 275 -8.46 11.15 2.19
CA ARG A 275 -7.02 11.02 1.90
C ARG A 275 -6.67 9.62 1.44
N GLU A 276 -7.28 8.60 2.04
CA GLU A 276 -7.09 7.22 1.64
C GLU A 276 -7.79 6.87 0.32
N ALA A 277 -8.91 7.53 0.00
CA ALA A 277 -9.53 7.41 -1.32
C ALA A 277 -8.57 7.86 -2.44
N ILE A 278 -7.89 9.00 -2.25
CA ILE A 278 -6.85 9.48 -3.18
C ILE A 278 -5.70 8.47 -3.26
N TRP A 279 -5.21 8.00 -2.11
CA TRP A 279 -4.09 7.05 -2.06
C TRP A 279 -4.44 5.73 -2.76
N HIS A 280 -5.63 5.18 -2.51
CA HIS A 280 -6.14 4.01 -3.22
C HIS A 280 -6.20 4.21 -4.73
N ALA A 281 -6.62 5.38 -5.21
CA ALA A 281 -6.63 5.68 -6.64
C ALA A 281 -5.21 5.75 -7.22
N LEU A 282 -4.28 6.41 -6.53
CA LEU A 282 -2.86 6.51 -6.94
C LEU A 282 -2.19 5.13 -7.02
N LEU A 283 -2.44 4.24 -6.06
CA LEU A 283 -1.88 2.90 -6.11
C LEU A 283 -2.49 2.11 -7.29
N ARG A 284 -3.80 2.23 -7.55
CA ARG A 284 -4.44 1.59 -8.71
C ARG A 284 -3.94 2.12 -10.04
N LYS A 285 -3.55 3.39 -10.09
CA LYS A 285 -2.80 3.95 -11.21
C LYS A 285 -1.50 3.16 -11.47
N ASN A 286 -0.76 2.78 -10.42
CA ASN A 286 0.45 1.94 -10.56
C ASN A 286 0.14 0.50 -11.03
N TYR A 287 -1.02 -0.06 -10.70
CA TYR A 287 -1.48 -1.35 -11.23
C TYR A 287 -2.04 -1.30 -12.67
N GLY A 288 -2.09 -0.12 -13.30
CA GLY A 288 -2.53 0.04 -14.68
C GLY A 288 -4.03 0.28 -14.86
N MET A 289 -4.75 0.67 -13.80
CA MET A 289 -6.16 1.07 -13.92
C MET A 289 -6.30 2.55 -14.26
N THR A 290 -7.07 2.82 -15.31
CA THR A 290 -7.34 4.17 -15.83
C THR A 290 -8.43 4.92 -15.05
N HIS A 291 -9.35 4.18 -14.44
CA HIS A 291 -10.50 4.71 -13.74
C HIS A 291 -10.57 4.11 -12.34
N PHE A 292 -11.19 4.83 -11.40
CA PHE A 292 -11.35 4.37 -10.02
C PHE A 292 -12.75 4.74 -9.53
N ILE A 293 -13.49 3.75 -9.03
CA ILE A 293 -14.82 3.99 -8.45
C ILE A 293 -14.64 4.51 -7.02
N VAL A 294 -15.14 5.72 -6.78
CA VAL A 294 -15.28 6.30 -5.43
C VAL A 294 -16.76 6.36 -5.09
N GLY A 295 -17.13 5.69 -4.00
CA GLY A 295 -18.49 5.74 -3.46
C GLY A 295 -18.62 6.72 -2.30
N ARG A 296 -19.81 6.72 -1.70
CA ARG A 296 -20.10 7.38 -0.43
C ARG A 296 -19.14 6.88 0.67
N ASP A 297 -18.64 7.78 1.50
CA ASP A 297 -17.82 7.46 2.70
C ASP A 297 -16.64 6.50 2.40
N HIS A 298 -15.99 6.70 1.26
CA HIS A 298 -14.89 5.83 0.83
C HIS A 298 -13.75 5.86 1.84
N ALA A 299 -13.35 4.68 2.31
CA ALA A 299 -12.33 4.51 3.34
C ALA A 299 -12.62 5.18 4.70
N GLY A 300 -13.87 5.57 4.95
CA GLY A 300 -14.30 6.08 6.24
C GLY A 300 -14.51 4.99 7.30
N VAL A 301 -14.65 5.46 8.53
CA VAL A 301 -14.96 4.67 9.73
C VAL A 301 -15.81 5.51 10.67
N GLY A 302 -16.83 4.89 11.28
CA GLY A 302 -17.76 5.57 12.18
C GLY A 302 -18.37 6.82 11.54
N ASP A 303 -18.44 7.91 12.32
CA ASP A 303 -18.95 9.21 11.88
C ASP A 303 -17.84 10.27 11.76
N TYR A 304 -16.57 9.85 11.62
CA TYR A 304 -15.42 10.77 11.59
C TYR A 304 -15.31 11.56 10.27
N TYR A 305 -15.95 11.10 9.20
CA TYR A 305 -15.89 11.73 7.89
C TYR A 305 -17.28 12.13 7.40
N GLY A 306 -17.31 13.22 6.64
CA GLY A 306 -18.48 13.57 5.87
C GLY A 306 -18.87 12.44 4.92
N THR A 307 -20.16 12.38 4.62
CA THR A 307 -20.72 11.36 3.72
C THR A 307 -20.19 11.46 2.27
N TYR A 308 -19.72 12.64 1.85
CA TYR A 308 -19.21 12.97 0.51
C TYR A 308 -17.88 13.72 0.60
#